data_AF-A0A6V8H7S9-F1
#
_entry.id   AF-A0A6V8H7S9-F1
#
_cell.length_a   1.000
_cell.length_b   1.000
_cell.length_c   1.000
_cell.angle_alpha   90.00
_cell.angle_beta   90.00
_cell.angle_gamma   90.00
#
_symmetry.space_group_name_H-M   'P 1'
#
loop_
_entity.id
_entity.type
_entity.pdbx_description
1 polymer ?
#
loop_
_entity_poly.entity_id
_entity_poly.type
_entity_poly.pdbx_seq_one_letter_code
_entity_poly.pdbx_strand_id
1 'polypeptide(L)'
;MRSSVLAQCLMVTTSLAGRVLKRDSVTAVVNFSNNTGAPQHLASGLLYGVPDTLDQIPSKFYSEIGYNYERAGGAQIPAPGRGWIWGLTEYENRFASALSNYKTAREHGANFIFLIHDLWGADGSQNSSAPYPGDNGDWTSWDNYLTRLFSDIKSNSMTGGLIIDIWNEPDGSAFWNREQSQYLEMWGRTYYKFRAEFGTEVLLSGPASAGEPLATNTWWKAWASYVAGNDSIPDQYAWHMEGGGGDLLSAQAGLQHWLSTYDLPSKPININEYAIFSEQVPAGSAWWIAQLERINAHGLRGNWLSGYALHDFMASLVSKPDATSDYSATATGYFTNGDYQVYKYYYQNMTGYRVGTTPSTDLKLDAYATVGTDRYARVLVGVRIEEGTWELQLNDLTALGLPSSGTLNVHTWGFPVNSADTHYGEVDAPKDLGWYGHAYSGGTVTFPVYQVDTTTAYAFEFAI
;
A
#
# COMPACT_ATOMS: atom_id res chain seq x y z
N MET A 1 18.47 -69.32 -50.44
CA MET A 1 17.83 -68.20 -51.15
C MET A 1 16.50 -67.89 -50.50
N ARG A 2 16.42 -66.78 -49.77
CA ARG A 2 15.19 -66.01 -49.46
C ARG A 2 15.66 -64.78 -48.70
N SER A 3 15.74 -63.67 -49.43
CA SER A 3 16.15 -62.36 -48.96
C SER A 3 14.90 -61.58 -48.54
N SER A 4 14.84 -61.10 -47.31
CA SER A 4 13.82 -60.15 -46.84
C SER A 4 14.46 -58.76 -46.72
N VAL A 5 13.98 -57.83 -47.54
CA VAL A 5 14.33 -56.40 -47.51
C VAL A 5 13.30 -55.70 -46.64
N LEU A 6 13.73 -55.09 -45.53
CA LEU A 6 12.96 -54.08 -44.80
C LEU A 6 13.46 -52.70 -45.23
N ALA A 7 12.56 -51.88 -45.77
CA ALA A 7 12.79 -50.47 -46.04
C ALA A 7 12.53 -49.66 -44.75
N GLN A 8 13.51 -48.86 -44.31
CA GLN A 8 13.34 -47.85 -43.28
C GLN A 8 13.13 -46.48 -43.96
N CYS A 9 11.94 -45.92 -43.82
CA CYS A 9 11.67 -44.53 -44.15
C CYS A 9 12.24 -43.61 -43.06
N LEU A 10 13.17 -42.73 -43.45
CA LEU A 10 13.71 -41.67 -42.61
C LEU A 10 12.72 -40.48 -42.65
N MET A 11 11.99 -40.21 -41.58
CA MET A 11 11.24 -38.95 -41.43
C MET A 11 12.17 -37.88 -40.84
N VAL A 12 12.53 -36.89 -41.64
CA VAL A 12 13.16 -35.66 -41.18
C VAL A 12 12.05 -34.74 -40.66
N THR A 13 11.96 -34.58 -39.35
CA THR A 13 11.12 -33.56 -38.73
C THR A 13 11.87 -32.23 -38.74
N THR A 14 11.53 -31.36 -39.69
CA THR A 14 11.91 -29.95 -39.63
C THR A 14 11.07 -29.27 -38.53
N SER A 15 11.71 -28.84 -37.46
CA SER A 15 11.08 -27.96 -36.47
C SER A 15 10.88 -26.58 -37.10
N LEU A 16 9.67 -26.34 -37.60
CA LEU A 16 9.19 -24.99 -37.88
C LEU A 16 9.11 -24.27 -36.54
N ALA A 17 10.06 -23.39 -36.25
CA ALA A 17 9.90 -22.36 -35.23
C ALA A 17 8.62 -21.58 -35.60
N GLY A 18 7.55 -21.82 -34.85
CA GLY A 18 6.29 -21.12 -35.03
C GLY A 18 6.54 -19.62 -34.89
N ARG A 19 6.02 -18.83 -35.85
CA ARG A 19 5.88 -17.39 -35.65
C ARG A 19 5.10 -17.19 -34.35
N VAL A 20 5.70 -16.49 -33.38
CA VAL A 20 4.98 -16.02 -32.20
C VAL A 20 3.83 -15.14 -32.71
N LEU A 21 2.62 -15.67 -32.67
CA LEU A 21 1.41 -14.91 -32.95
C LEU A 21 1.21 -13.96 -31.77
N LYS A 22 0.98 -12.66 -32.03
CA LYS A 22 0.62 -11.66 -31.01
C LYS A 22 -0.54 -12.20 -30.18
N ARG A 23 -0.34 -12.47 -28.90
CA ARG A 23 -1.39 -12.99 -28.02
C ARG A 23 -2.04 -11.81 -27.33
N ASP A 24 -2.90 -11.12 -28.08
CA ASP A 24 -3.69 -10.01 -27.56
C ASP A 24 -4.75 -10.57 -26.61
N SER A 25 -4.47 -10.51 -25.30
CA SER A 25 -5.52 -10.41 -24.27
C SER A 25 -4.96 -10.02 -22.90
N VAL A 26 -3.69 -10.33 -22.55
CA VAL A 26 -3.18 -10.16 -21.17
C VAL A 26 -1.91 -9.31 -21.17
N THR A 27 -2.08 -8.04 -21.51
CA THR A 27 -0.98 -7.10 -21.77
C THR A 27 -1.07 -5.90 -20.83
N ALA A 28 -0.02 -5.64 -20.04
CA ALA A 28 0.13 -4.35 -19.37
C ALA A 28 0.81 -3.36 -20.33
N VAL A 29 0.41 -2.09 -20.26
CA VAL A 29 0.85 -1.05 -21.20
C VAL A 29 1.50 0.09 -20.45
N VAL A 30 2.67 0.53 -20.93
CA VAL A 30 3.32 1.78 -20.54
C VAL A 30 3.30 2.72 -21.74
N ASN A 31 2.83 3.96 -21.54
CA ASN A 31 2.79 4.96 -22.59
C ASN A 31 3.69 6.16 -22.27
N PHE A 32 4.87 6.20 -22.88
CA PHE A 32 5.91 7.20 -22.61
C PHE A 32 5.56 8.63 -23.05
N SER A 33 4.53 8.82 -23.89
CA SER A 33 4.04 10.17 -24.21
C SER A 33 3.15 10.77 -23.12
N ASN A 34 2.69 9.97 -22.16
CA ASN A 34 1.82 10.39 -21.06
C ASN A 34 2.62 10.67 -19.78
N ASN A 35 3.12 11.89 -19.61
CA ASN A 35 3.76 12.35 -18.37
C ASN A 35 2.70 12.65 -17.30
N THR A 36 2.76 11.94 -16.17
CA THR A 36 1.81 12.07 -15.05
C THR A 36 2.38 12.81 -13.83
N GLY A 37 3.49 13.54 -14.01
CA GLY A 37 4.12 14.36 -12.97
C GLY A 37 5.32 13.68 -12.29
N ALA A 38 5.93 14.32 -11.29
CA ALA A 38 7.08 13.78 -10.58
C ALA A 38 6.70 12.58 -9.68
N PRO A 39 7.60 11.61 -9.44
CA PRO A 39 7.45 10.59 -8.40
C PRO A 39 7.17 11.22 -7.03
N GLN A 40 6.18 10.68 -6.31
CA GLN A 40 5.80 11.14 -4.96
C GLN A 40 5.88 10.03 -3.90
N HIS A 41 6.29 8.83 -4.29
CA HIS A 41 6.45 7.69 -3.39
C HIS A 41 5.16 7.38 -2.62
N LEU A 42 4.04 7.37 -3.35
CA LEU A 42 2.71 7.38 -2.73
C LEU A 42 2.39 6.08 -1.97
N ALA A 43 3.00 4.96 -2.35
CA ALA A 43 2.88 3.66 -1.69
C ALA A 43 3.81 3.48 -0.48
N SER A 44 4.71 4.43 -0.19
CA SER A 44 5.72 4.30 0.88
C SER A 44 5.15 4.68 2.25
N GLY A 45 4.06 4.05 2.67
CA GLY A 45 3.50 4.19 4.00
C GLY A 45 3.36 2.86 4.73
N LEU A 46 3.24 2.90 6.06
CA LEU A 46 3.18 1.71 6.92
C LEU A 46 1.96 1.76 7.86
N LEU A 47 1.21 0.67 7.94
CA LEU A 47 0.30 0.41 9.03
C LEU A 47 1.11 -0.21 10.18
N TYR A 48 1.25 0.53 11.29
CA TYR A 48 2.12 0.12 12.39
C TYR A 48 3.54 -0.26 11.87
N GLY A 49 4.23 -1.15 12.57
CA GLY A 49 5.56 -1.63 12.20
C GLY A 49 6.71 -0.75 12.68
N VAL A 50 6.40 0.34 13.38
CA VAL A 50 7.35 1.19 14.08
C VAL A 50 7.33 0.89 15.58
N PRO A 51 8.47 0.57 16.20
CA PRO A 51 8.52 0.27 17.63
C PRO A 51 8.08 1.41 18.53
N ASP A 52 7.53 1.04 19.69
CA ASP A 52 7.20 1.96 20.78
C ASP A 52 8.44 2.66 21.37
N THR A 53 9.63 2.10 21.12
CA THR A 53 10.91 2.69 21.55
C THR A 53 11.53 3.46 20.38
N LEU A 54 11.78 4.76 20.60
CA LEU A 54 12.48 5.61 19.65
C LEU A 54 13.83 5.01 19.25
N ASP A 55 14.21 5.24 17.99
CA ASP A 55 15.51 4.86 17.41
C ASP A 55 15.84 3.35 17.42
N GLN A 56 14.87 2.48 17.73
CA GLN A 56 15.10 1.03 17.75
C GLN A 56 15.40 0.49 16.34
N ILE A 57 14.65 0.93 15.33
CA ILE A 57 14.95 0.65 13.92
C ILE A 57 15.91 1.74 13.42
N PRO A 58 17.10 1.38 12.90
CA PRO A 58 18.05 2.36 12.40
C PRO A 58 17.48 3.27 11.30
N SER A 59 17.74 4.58 11.40
CA SER A 59 17.21 5.62 10.49
C SER A 59 17.38 5.34 8.99
N LYS A 60 18.44 4.58 8.61
CA LYS A 60 18.68 4.19 7.22
C LYS A 60 17.46 3.51 6.60
N PHE A 61 16.76 2.67 7.36
CA PHE A 61 15.63 1.89 6.86
C PHE A 61 14.44 2.76 6.47
N TYR A 62 14.24 3.89 7.16
CA TYR A 62 13.23 4.88 6.78
C TYR A 62 13.69 5.75 5.60
N SER A 63 14.94 6.24 5.65
CA SER A 63 15.45 7.20 4.66
C SER A 63 15.68 6.61 3.27
N GLU A 64 15.82 5.29 3.16
CA GLU A 64 16.11 4.62 1.89
C GLU A 64 14.86 4.23 1.08
N ILE A 65 13.66 4.31 1.67
CA ILE A 65 12.41 3.87 1.04
C ILE A 65 11.42 5.00 0.72
N GLY A 66 11.81 6.25 0.99
CA GLY A 66 10.93 7.41 0.82
C GLY A 66 9.73 7.38 1.76
N TYR A 67 9.94 7.02 3.02
CA TYR A 67 8.91 6.89 4.04
C TYR A 67 8.02 8.15 4.12
N ASN A 68 6.74 7.98 3.79
CA ASN A 68 5.79 9.05 3.49
C ASN A 68 4.68 9.15 4.53
N TYR A 69 4.19 8.01 5.03
CA TYR A 69 3.10 7.92 5.99
C TYR A 69 3.33 6.81 7.01
N GLU A 70 2.92 7.07 8.25
CA GLU A 70 2.77 6.10 9.33
C GLU A 70 1.32 6.12 9.80
N ARG A 71 0.72 4.96 10.09
CA ARG A 71 -0.60 4.87 10.71
C ARG A 71 -0.56 3.98 11.92
N ALA A 72 -0.83 4.55 13.09
CA ALA A 72 -0.83 3.82 14.35
C ALA A 72 -1.72 4.51 15.40
N GLY A 73 -2.02 3.79 16.49
CA GLY A 73 -2.78 4.32 17.63
C GLY A 73 -2.57 3.55 18.94
N GLY A 74 -1.57 2.67 19.00
CA GLY A 74 -1.25 1.86 20.18
C GLY A 74 -2.12 0.61 20.34
N ALA A 75 -2.69 0.07 19.25
CA ALA A 75 -3.46 -1.17 19.25
C ALA A 75 -2.69 -2.31 19.92
N GLN A 76 -3.43 -3.16 20.65
CA GLN A 76 -2.94 -4.40 21.23
C GLN A 76 -1.74 -4.27 22.20
N ILE A 77 -1.42 -3.06 22.67
CA ILE A 77 -0.55 -2.89 23.84
C ILE A 77 -1.24 -3.59 25.04
N PRO A 78 -0.56 -4.54 25.72
CA PRO A 78 -1.16 -5.30 26.81
C PRO A 78 -1.36 -4.44 28.05
N ALA A 79 -2.15 -4.93 29.02
CA ALA A 79 -2.31 -4.23 30.30
C ALA A 79 -0.94 -4.01 30.98
N PRO A 80 -0.66 -2.79 31.49
CA PRO A 80 -1.58 -1.67 31.64
C PRO A 80 -1.55 -0.63 30.48
N GLY A 81 -1.81 -0.98 29.22
CA GLY A 81 -1.90 -0.04 28.08
C GLY A 81 -3.05 -0.32 27.10
N ARG A 82 -4.24 -0.64 27.59
CA ARG A 82 -5.41 -1.06 26.80
C ARG A 82 -6.30 0.07 26.26
N GLY A 83 -6.00 1.33 26.55
CA GLY A 83 -6.79 2.48 26.10
C GLY A 83 -7.87 2.96 27.08
N TRP A 84 -8.61 4.00 26.67
CA TRP A 84 -9.53 4.79 27.50
C TRP A 84 -10.57 3.98 28.26
N ILE A 85 -11.25 3.04 27.60
CA ILE A 85 -12.34 2.28 28.22
C ILE A 85 -11.88 1.37 29.37
N TRP A 86 -10.58 1.20 29.56
CA TRP A 86 -9.98 0.41 30.63
C TRP A 86 -9.44 1.26 31.80
N GLY A 87 -9.43 2.59 31.66
CA GLY A 87 -9.02 3.53 32.70
C GLY A 87 -7.85 4.43 32.29
N LEU A 88 -7.58 5.43 33.13
CA LEU A 88 -6.64 6.50 32.79
C LEU A 88 -5.20 6.01 32.57
N THR A 89 -4.71 5.10 33.42
CA THR A 89 -3.35 4.53 33.24
C THR A 89 -3.23 3.74 31.94
N GLU A 90 -4.29 3.03 31.54
CA GLU A 90 -4.34 2.24 30.30
C GLU A 90 -4.32 3.16 29.07
N TYR A 91 -5.03 4.29 29.15
CA TYR A 91 -4.99 5.35 28.15
C TYR A 91 -3.60 5.99 28.05
N GLU A 92 -3.00 6.39 29.18
CA GLU A 92 -1.72 7.11 29.19
C GLU A 92 -0.58 6.28 28.61
N ASN A 93 -0.53 4.99 28.94
CA ASN A 93 0.48 4.08 28.39
C ASN A 93 0.26 3.81 26.89
N ARG A 94 -1.00 3.70 26.44
CA ARG A 94 -1.31 3.56 25.01
C ARG A 94 -1.00 4.84 24.22
N PHE A 95 -1.28 6.01 24.80
CA PHE A 95 -0.92 7.30 24.20
C PHE A 95 0.59 7.46 24.07
N ALA A 96 1.37 6.98 25.04
CA ALA A 96 2.84 7.02 24.98
C ALA A 96 3.41 6.23 23.78
N SER A 97 2.80 5.08 23.45
CA SER A 97 3.11 4.30 22.24
C SER A 97 2.83 5.13 20.97
N ALA A 98 1.60 5.64 20.82
CA ALA A 98 1.23 6.46 19.66
C ALA A 98 2.09 7.73 19.52
N LEU A 99 2.45 8.38 20.63
CA LEU A 99 3.35 9.53 20.65
C LEU A 99 4.76 9.18 20.17
N SER A 100 5.25 7.98 20.50
CA SER A 100 6.53 7.48 20.02
C SER A 100 6.51 7.31 18.50
N ASN A 101 5.48 6.64 17.96
CA ASN A 101 5.32 6.48 16.51
C ASN A 101 5.18 7.82 15.79
N TYR A 102 4.40 8.77 16.34
CA TYR A 102 4.30 10.13 15.82
C TYR A 102 5.68 10.79 15.71
N LYS A 103 6.48 10.73 16.78
CA LYS A 103 7.83 11.33 16.79
C LYS A 103 8.73 10.71 15.72
N THR A 104 8.77 9.38 15.62
CA THR A 104 9.56 8.68 14.60
C THR A 104 9.11 9.05 13.18
N ALA A 105 7.79 9.09 12.93
CA ALA A 105 7.24 9.51 11.64
C ALA A 105 7.71 10.93 11.28
N ARG A 106 7.56 11.88 12.21
CA ARG A 106 7.94 13.27 11.98
C ARG A 106 9.44 13.48 11.85
N GLU A 107 10.26 12.74 12.60
CA GLU A 107 11.72 12.77 12.49
C GLU A 107 12.19 12.41 11.06
N HIS A 108 11.50 11.46 10.43
CA HIS A 108 11.80 11.03 9.06
C HIS A 108 10.94 11.74 7.99
N GLY A 109 10.19 12.77 8.37
CA GLY A 109 9.41 13.60 7.45
C GLY A 109 8.07 13.00 7.00
N ALA A 110 7.71 11.81 7.49
CA ALA A 110 6.44 11.16 7.19
C ALA A 110 5.26 11.80 7.94
N ASN A 111 4.09 11.83 7.32
CA ASN A 111 2.85 12.19 8.01
C ASN A 111 2.41 11.06 8.95
N PHE A 112 1.70 11.41 10.01
CA PHE A 112 1.21 10.44 11.00
C PHE A 112 -0.32 10.44 11.00
N ILE A 113 -0.91 9.30 10.65
CA ILE A 113 -2.33 9.03 10.76
C ILE A 113 -2.57 8.39 12.13
N PHE A 114 -3.24 9.13 13.01
CA PHE A 114 -3.55 8.66 14.35
C PHE A 114 -4.90 7.96 14.37
N LEU A 115 -4.88 6.67 14.69
CA LEU A 115 -6.05 5.84 14.97
C LEU A 115 -6.61 6.13 16.36
N ILE A 116 -7.54 7.08 16.46
CA ILE A 116 -8.07 7.48 17.78
C ILE A 116 -9.03 6.43 18.37
N HIS A 117 -9.53 5.48 17.58
CA HIS A 117 -10.32 4.36 18.11
C HIS A 117 -9.45 3.31 18.84
N ASP A 118 -8.18 3.14 18.45
CA ASP A 118 -7.25 2.28 19.17
C ASP A 118 -6.96 2.84 20.57
N LEU A 119 -6.75 4.15 20.66
CA LEU A 119 -6.55 4.83 21.93
C LEU A 119 -7.81 4.85 22.81
N TRP A 120 -9.00 4.84 22.20
CA TRP A 120 -10.25 4.56 22.90
C TRP A 120 -10.26 3.16 23.52
N GLY A 121 -9.68 2.18 22.83
CA GLY A 121 -9.60 0.77 23.23
C GLY A 121 -10.49 -0.17 22.40
N ALA A 122 -10.93 0.27 21.22
CA ALA A 122 -11.67 -0.55 20.26
C ALA A 122 -10.77 -0.95 19.08
N ASP A 123 -9.75 -1.77 19.38
CA ASP A 123 -8.67 -2.19 18.46
C ASP A 123 -8.87 -3.63 17.92
N GLY A 124 -10.07 -4.19 18.07
CA GLY A 124 -10.40 -5.57 17.72
C GLY A 124 -10.14 -6.59 18.83
N SER A 125 -9.45 -6.21 19.92
CA SER A 125 -9.15 -7.10 21.06
C SER A 125 -10.14 -6.96 22.23
N GLN A 126 -11.02 -5.96 22.20
CA GLN A 126 -11.98 -5.66 23.25
C GLN A 126 -13.03 -6.76 23.42
N ASN A 127 -13.48 -6.97 24.66
CA ASN A 127 -14.52 -7.98 24.96
C ASN A 127 -15.93 -7.51 24.55
N SER A 128 -16.90 -8.41 24.60
CA SER A 128 -18.30 -8.13 24.20
C SER A 128 -19.02 -7.08 25.05
N SER A 129 -18.49 -6.73 26.22
CA SER A 129 -19.03 -5.68 27.11
C SER A 129 -18.39 -4.31 26.90
N ALA A 130 -17.46 -4.18 25.94
CA ALA A 130 -16.82 -2.91 25.64
C ALA A 130 -17.86 -1.83 25.26
N PRO A 131 -17.81 -0.64 25.88
CA PRO A 131 -18.69 0.46 25.53
C PRO A 131 -18.24 1.09 24.21
N TYR A 132 -19.20 1.47 23.39
CA TYR A 132 -18.97 2.25 22.18
C TYR A 132 -19.50 3.68 22.36
N PRO A 133 -18.93 4.67 21.64
CA PRO A 133 -19.41 6.04 21.67
C PRO A 133 -20.92 6.12 21.38
N GLY A 134 -21.67 6.78 22.27
CA GLY A 134 -23.11 7.00 22.10
C GLY A 134 -24.01 5.87 22.60
N ASP A 135 -23.45 4.83 23.24
CA ASP A 135 -24.25 3.75 23.83
C ASP A 135 -25.32 4.31 24.77
N ASN A 136 -26.57 3.85 24.61
CA ASN A 136 -27.74 4.34 25.33
C ASN A 136 -28.03 5.84 25.15
N GLY A 137 -27.52 6.46 24.06
CA GLY A 137 -27.61 7.89 23.81
C GLY A 137 -26.67 8.73 24.69
N ASP A 138 -25.70 8.11 25.37
CA ASP A 138 -24.74 8.81 26.21
C ASP A 138 -23.39 9.01 25.49
N TRP A 139 -23.07 10.28 25.26
CA TRP A 139 -21.84 10.71 24.61
C TRP A 139 -20.77 11.20 25.61
N THR A 140 -21.06 11.19 26.91
CA THR A 140 -20.21 11.80 27.95
C THR A 140 -18.79 11.23 27.96
N SER A 141 -18.64 9.91 27.90
CA SER A 141 -17.32 9.27 27.93
C SER A 141 -16.49 9.59 26.67
N TRP A 142 -17.12 9.58 25.50
CA TRP A 142 -16.46 9.96 24.24
C TRP A 142 -16.02 11.42 24.24
N ASP A 143 -16.85 12.32 24.77
CA ASP A 143 -16.53 13.74 24.90
C ASP A 143 -15.37 14.01 25.87
N ASN A 144 -15.35 13.30 27.00
CA ASN A 144 -14.26 13.38 27.97
C ASN A 144 -12.95 12.83 27.38
N TYR A 145 -13.05 11.73 26.63
CA TYR A 145 -11.94 11.15 25.89
C TYR A 145 -11.35 12.15 24.88
N LEU A 146 -12.17 12.76 24.03
CA LEU A 146 -11.71 13.77 23.08
C LEU A 146 -11.11 14.99 23.77
N THR A 147 -11.71 15.46 24.87
CA THR A 147 -11.16 16.57 25.66
C THR A 147 -9.76 16.25 26.18
N ARG A 148 -9.55 15.03 26.69
CA ARG A 148 -8.24 14.56 27.14
C ARG A 148 -7.26 14.46 25.97
N LEU A 149 -7.65 13.84 24.87
CA LEU A 149 -6.84 13.71 23.66
C LEU A 149 -6.41 15.08 23.12
N PHE A 150 -7.30 16.05 23.08
CA PHE A 150 -6.98 17.40 22.60
C PHE A 150 -5.95 18.08 23.50
N SER A 151 -6.07 17.91 24.82
CA SER A 151 -5.06 18.38 25.78
C SER A 151 -3.70 17.75 25.51
N ASP A 152 -3.67 16.44 25.24
CA ASP A 152 -2.42 15.71 25.03
C ASP A 152 -1.75 16.01 23.68
N ILE A 153 -2.54 16.21 22.61
CA ILE A 153 -2.04 16.71 21.31
C ILE A 153 -1.37 18.07 21.50
N LYS A 154 -2.03 19.01 22.20
CA LYS A 154 -1.47 20.35 22.45
C LYS A 154 -0.23 20.31 23.35
N SER A 155 -0.26 19.55 24.43
CA SER A 155 0.85 19.48 25.38
C SER A 155 2.11 18.87 24.77
N ASN A 156 1.95 18.01 23.76
CA ASN A 156 3.05 17.38 23.02
C ASN A 156 3.35 18.03 21.66
N SER A 157 2.67 19.13 21.31
CA SER A 157 2.83 19.81 20.01
C SER A 157 2.65 18.88 18.79
N MET A 158 1.69 17.95 18.88
CA MET A 158 1.48 16.90 17.88
C MET A 158 0.70 17.36 16.65
N THR A 159 0.57 18.65 16.35
CA THR A 159 -0.26 19.11 15.22
C THR A 159 0.44 19.00 13.86
N GLY A 160 1.77 19.10 13.83
CA GLY A 160 2.55 19.05 12.60
C GLY A 160 2.48 17.69 11.91
N GLY A 161 1.92 17.65 10.69
CA GLY A 161 1.80 16.41 9.90
C GLY A 161 0.86 15.36 10.50
N LEU A 162 -0.04 15.77 11.41
CA LEU A 162 -1.02 14.90 12.02
C LEU A 162 -2.31 14.85 11.20
N ILE A 163 -2.76 13.63 10.97
CA ILE A 163 -4.06 13.30 10.38
C ILE A 163 -4.79 12.42 11.39
N ILE A 164 -6.05 12.71 11.66
CA ILE A 164 -6.89 11.90 12.53
C ILE A 164 -7.74 11.00 11.66
N ASP A 165 -7.56 9.69 11.84
CA ASP A 165 -8.50 8.71 11.33
C ASP A 165 -9.54 8.46 12.41
N ILE A 166 -10.77 8.92 12.19
CA ILE A 166 -11.79 8.98 13.25
C ILE A 166 -12.12 7.57 13.77
N TRP A 167 -12.16 6.58 12.88
CA TRP A 167 -12.47 5.20 13.23
C TRP A 167 -11.97 4.24 12.15
N ASN A 168 -11.52 3.05 12.55
CA ASN A 168 -11.12 2.00 11.62
C ASN A 168 -12.26 1.02 11.36
N GLU A 169 -12.48 0.65 10.09
CA GLU A 169 -13.44 -0.35 9.64
C GLU A 169 -14.81 -0.31 10.35
N PRO A 170 -15.49 0.86 10.37
CA PRO A 170 -16.79 1.01 11.01
C PRO A 170 -17.92 0.17 10.36
N ASP A 171 -17.65 -0.43 9.21
CA ASP A 171 -18.48 -1.43 8.53
C ASP A 171 -18.28 -2.86 9.03
N GLY A 172 -17.25 -3.12 9.86
CA GLY A 172 -16.95 -4.40 10.48
C GLY A 172 -17.27 -4.44 11.98
N SER A 173 -17.93 -5.50 12.44
CA SER A 173 -18.32 -5.65 13.85
C SER A 173 -17.15 -5.87 14.83
N ALA A 174 -15.95 -6.17 14.31
CA ALA A 174 -14.72 -6.26 15.11
C ALA A 174 -14.30 -4.88 15.66
N PHE A 175 -14.53 -3.81 14.89
CA PHE A 175 -14.14 -2.45 15.26
C PHE A 175 -15.32 -1.55 15.58
N TRP A 176 -16.51 -1.80 15.03
CA TRP A 176 -17.74 -1.08 15.36
C TRP A 176 -18.94 -2.01 15.46
N ASN A 177 -19.26 -2.44 16.68
CA ASN A 177 -20.36 -3.38 16.92
C ASN A 177 -21.70 -2.67 17.24
N ARG A 178 -22.04 -1.62 16.48
CA ARG A 178 -23.29 -0.87 16.62
C ARG A 178 -23.88 -0.53 15.26
N GLU A 179 -25.13 -0.06 15.25
CA GLU A 179 -25.81 0.38 14.03
C GLU A 179 -25.02 1.50 13.33
N GLN A 180 -25.07 1.52 11.99
CA GLN A 180 -24.37 2.53 11.19
C GLN A 180 -24.82 3.96 11.54
N SER A 181 -26.09 4.16 11.92
CA SER A 181 -26.59 5.48 12.33
C SER A 181 -25.86 6.04 13.55
N GLN A 182 -25.48 5.19 14.51
CA GLN A 182 -24.70 5.58 15.68
C GLN A 182 -23.26 5.96 15.29
N TYR A 183 -22.66 5.23 14.33
CA TYR A 183 -21.35 5.60 13.77
C TYR A 183 -21.40 6.97 13.09
N LEU A 184 -22.44 7.23 12.29
CA LEU A 184 -22.59 8.51 11.60
C LEU A 184 -22.74 9.68 12.58
N GLU A 185 -23.50 9.50 13.66
CA GLU A 185 -23.58 10.51 14.73
C GLU A 185 -22.22 10.74 15.41
N MET A 186 -21.46 9.67 15.69
CA MET A 186 -20.10 9.75 16.22
C MET A 186 -19.16 10.48 15.24
N TRP A 187 -19.26 10.21 13.94
CA TRP A 187 -18.49 10.88 12.89
C TRP A 187 -18.71 12.39 12.92
N GLY A 188 -19.96 12.84 12.78
CA GLY A 188 -20.28 14.27 12.74
C GLY A 188 -19.87 14.97 14.04
N ARG A 189 -20.16 14.35 15.19
CA ARG A 189 -19.78 14.88 16.51
C ARG A 189 -18.26 15.06 16.65
N THR A 190 -17.50 14.06 16.23
CA THR A 190 -16.02 14.07 16.32
C THR A 190 -15.42 15.08 15.36
N TYR A 191 -15.91 15.10 14.10
CA TYR A 191 -15.50 16.06 13.08
C TYR A 191 -15.59 17.51 13.60
N TYR A 192 -16.77 17.91 14.08
CA TYR A 192 -16.99 19.28 14.54
C TYR A 192 -16.18 19.64 15.79
N LYS A 193 -15.90 18.68 16.68
CA LYS A 193 -15.04 18.91 17.85
C LYS A 193 -13.59 19.15 17.44
N PHE A 194 -13.04 18.36 16.51
CA PHE A 194 -11.70 18.61 15.98
C PHE A 194 -11.61 19.94 15.23
N ARG A 195 -12.61 20.27 14.40
CA ARG A 195 -12.66 21.58 13.74
C ARG A 195 -12.74 22.75 14.71
N ALA A 196 -13.49 22.62 15.79
CA ALA A 196 -13.58 23.66 16.82
C ALA A 196 -12.25 23.85 17.57
N GLU A 197 -11.52 22.76 17.83
CA GLU A 197 -10.29 22.81 18.62
C GLU A 197 -9.06 23.18 17.79
N PHE A 198 -8.92 22.63 16.58
CA PHE A 198 -7.71 22.72 15.75
C PHE A 198 -7.93 23.36 14.38
N GLY A 199 -9.17 23.71 14.02
CA GLY A 199 -9.49 24.20 12.69
C GLY A 199 -9.06 23.21 11.60
N THR A 200 -8.25 23.67 10.66
CA THR A 200 -7.67 22.87 9.56
C THR A 200 -6.19 22.57 9.76
N GLU A 201 -5.62 22.86 10.93
CA GLU A 201 -4.21 22.53 11.23
C GLU A 201 -4.02 21.02 11.35
N VAL A 202 -5.01 20.34 11.94
CA VAL A 202 -5.10 18.87 12.00
C VAL A 202 -6.06 18.40 10.91
N LEU A 203 -5.59 17.50 10.07
CA LEU A 203 -6.40 16.93 8.99
C LEU A 203 -7.28 15.79 9.50
N LEU A 204 -8.43 15.57 8.87
CA LEU A 204 -9.35 14.48 9.18
C LEU A 204 -9.45 13.52 7.99
N SER A 205 -9.36 12.22 8.25
CA SER A 205 -9.49 11.14 7.26
C SER A 205 -10.69 10.25 7.57
N GLY A 206 -11.26 9.64 6.54
CA GLY A 206 -12.20 8.53 6.69
C GLY A 206 -13.05 8.26 5.43
N PRO A 207 -14.01 7.33 5.52
CA PRO A 207 -14.44 6.60 6.71
C PRO A 207 -13.52 5.47 7.15
N ALA A 208 -12.45 5.17 6.39
CA ALA A 208 -11.55 4.03 6.63
C ALA A 208 -12.32 2.71 6.70
N SER A 209 -13.28 2.53 5.79
CA SER A 209 -14.07 1.31 5.70
C SER A 209 -13.22 0.14 5.18
N ALA A 210 -13.50 -1.06 5.69
CA ALA A 210 -12.92 -2.31 5.18
C ALA A 210 -13.30 -2.54 3.71
N GLY A 211 -14.55 -2.18 3.34
CA GLY A 211 -15.07 -2.32 1.99
C GLY A 211 -14.78 -1.15 1.06
N GLU A 212 -14.56 -1.45 -0.22
CA GLU A 212 -14.37 -0.47 -1.29
C GLU A 212 -15.62 0.41 -1.53
N PRO A 213 -15.45 1.68 -1.97
CA PRO A 213 -16.53 2.60 -2.29
C PRO A 213 -17.26 2.29 -3.60
N LEU A 214 -17.46 1.01 -3.95
CA LEU A 214 -18.16 0.61 -5.18
C LEU A 214 -19.54 1.25 -5.27
N ALA A 215 -20.01 1.56 -6.48
CA ALA A 215 -21.31 2.20 -6.72
C ALA A 215 -22.52 1.37 -6.22
N THR A 216 -22.31 0.08 -5.95
CA THR A 216 -23.31 -0.84 -5.37
C THR A 216 -23.24 -0.93 -3.85
N ASN A 217 -22.21 -0.35 -3.21
CA ASN A 217 -22.00 -0.44 -1.78
C ASN A 217 -22.96 0.49 -1.02
N THR A 218 -23.98 -0.10 -0.39
CA THR A 218 -25.01 0.64 0.34
C THR A 218 -24.50 1.29 1.63
N TRP A 219 -23.45 0.74 2.24
CA TRP A 219 -22.82 1.34 3.42
C TRP A 219 -22.17 2.67 3.05
N TRP A 220 -21.40 2.69 1.94
CA TRP A 220 -20.82 3.91 1.38
C TRP A 220 -21.85 4.92 0.94
N LYS A 221 -22.94 4.47 0.31
CA LYS A 221 -24.08 5.34 -0.04
C LYS A 221 -24.60 6.10 1.19
N ALA A 222 -24.82 5.39 2.31
CA ALA A 222 -25.32 5.99 3.53
C ALA A 222 -24.32 6.97 4.14
N TRP A 223 -23.03 6.63 4.17
CA TRP A 223 -21.97 7.52 4.64
C TRP A 223 -21.83 8.77 3.77
N ALA A 224 -21.72 8.63 2.45
CA ALA A 224 -21.58 9.75 1.52
C ALA A 224 -22.79 10.70 1.60
N SER A 225 -24.01 10.14 1.67
CA SER A 225 -25.23 10.92 1.88
C SER A 225 -25.21 11.68 3.20
N TYR A 226 -24.72 11.06 4.28
CA TYR A 226 -24.66 11.68 5.59
C TYR A 226 -23.65 12.83 5.62
N VAL A 227 -22.41 12.61 5.17
CA VAL A 227 -21.38 13.65 5.24
C VAL A 227 -21.69 14.84 4.35
N ALA A 228 -22.38 14.63 3.22
CA ALA A 228 -22.91 15.71 2.39
C ALA A 228 -23.99 16.52 3.12
N GLY A 229 -24.97 15.85 3.73
CA GLY A 229 -26.07 16.51 4.45
C GLY A 229 -25.66 17.14 5.79
N ASN A 230 -24.64 16.58 6.45
CA ASN A 230 -24.11 17.04 7.72
C ASN A 230 -22.99 18.07 7.57
N ASP A 231 -22.47 18.29 6.36
CA ASP A 231 -21.30 19.14 6.06
C ASP A 231 -20.04 18.76 6.87
N SER A 232 -19.83 17.45 7.04
CA SER A 232 -18.73 16.85 7.79
C SER A 232 -17.75 16.13 6.88
N ILE A 233 -17.35 16.79 5.79
CA ILE A 233 -16.54 16.21 4.71
C ILE A 233 -15.07 16.12 5.18
N PRO A 234 -14.43 14.93 5.10
CA PRO A 234 -13.04 14.79 5.54
C PRO A 234 -12.07 15.53 4.61
N ASP A 235 -10.84 15.71 5.09
CA ASP A 235 -9.74 16.24 4.29
C ASP A 235 -9.14 15.18 3.37
N GLN A 236 -9.29 13.90 3.72
CA GLN A 236 -8.87 12.75 2.92
C GLN A 236 -9.98 11.68 2.88
N TYR A 237 -10.24 11.11 1.70
CA TYR A 237 -11.09 9.93 1.58
C TYR A 237 -10.25 8.68 1.78
N ALA A 238 -10.70 7.79 2.67
CA ALA A 238 -9.95 6.60 3.03
C ALA A 238 -10.81 5.33 3.09
N TRP A 239 -10.22 4.22 2.63
CA TRP A 239 -10.77 2.86 2.64
C TRP A 239 -9.64 1.86 2.48
N HIS A 240 -9.95 0.59 2.75
CA HIS A 240 -8.95 -0.48 2.73
C HIS A 240 -9.01 -1.32 1.46
N MET A 241 -7.86 -1.88 1.11
CA MET A 241 -7.71 -2.83 0.01
C MET A 241 -7.09 -4.13 0.52
N GLU A 242 -7.67 -4.69 1.57
CA GLU A 242 -7.20 -5.89 2.28
C GLU A 242 -8.14 -7.10 2.13
N GLY A 243 -9.13 -7.01 1.24
CA GLY A 243 -10.04 -8.13 0.94
C GLY A 243 -9.46 -9.21 0.04
N GLY A 244 -8.22 -9.06 -0.46
CA GLY A 244 -7.56 -10.00 -1.38
C GLY A 244 -8.11 -10.00 -2.81
N GLY A 245 -9.06 -9.12 -3.11
CA GLY A 245 -9.63 -8.90 -4.44
C GLY A 245 -9.50 -7.45 -4.88
N GLY A 246 -10.32 -7.05 -5.85
CA GLY A 246 -10.49 -5.65 -6.24
C GLY A 246 -9.29 -5.01 -6.94
N ASP A 247 -9.48 -3.75 -7.36
CA ASP A 247 -8.46 -2.93 -7.99
C ASP A 247 -8.77 -1.43 -7.77
N LEU A 248 -7.74 -0.58 -7.82
CA LEU A 248 -7.92 0.84 -7.52
C LEU A 248 -8.62 1.64 -8.62
N LEU A 249 -8.69 1.15 -9.86
CA LEU A 249 -9.49 1.81 -10.91
C LEU A 249 -10.98 1.63 -10.63
N SER A 250 -11.40 0.41 -10.29
CA SER A 250 -12.78 0.09 -9.90
C SER A 250 -13.19 0.84 -8.63
N ALA A 251 -12.34 0.81 -7.59
CA ALA A 251 -12.59 1.53 -6.35
C ALA A 251 -12.67 3.05 -6.57
N GLN A 252 -11.74 3.64 -7.33
CA GLN A 252 -11.77 5.08 -7.65
C GLN A 252 -13.03 5.46 -8.44
N ALA A 253 -13.44 4.66 -9.42
CA ALA A 253 -14.68 4.90 -10.17
C ALA A 253 -15.92 4.87 -9.25
N GLY A 254 -15.93 3.95 -8.28
CA GLY A 254 -16.95 3.90 -7.23
C GLY A 254 -16.98 5.16 -6.37
N LEU A 255 -15.82 5.63 -5.90
CA LEU A 255 -15.74 6.89 -5.16
C LEU A 255 -16.28 8.05 -6.00
N GLN A 256 -15.84 8.20 -7.25
CA GLN A 256 -16.31 9.26 -8.15
C GLN A 256 -17.83 9.23 -8.37
N HIS A 257 -18.43 8.04 -8.42
CA HIS A 257 -19.88 7.90 -8.46
C HIS A 257 -20.55 8.55 -7.24
N TRP A 258 -20.06 8.27 -6.03
CA TRP A 258 -20.61 8.87 -4.81
C TRP A 258 -20.35 10.37 -4.72
N LEU A 259 -19.14 10.82 -5.11
CA LEU A 259 -18.82 12.25 -5.12
C LEU A 259 -19.77 13.03 -6.03
N SER A 260 -19.99 12.54 -7.25
CA SER A 260 -20.94 13.15 -8.20
C SER A 260 -22.39 13.05 -7.73
N THR A 261 -22.78 11.96 -7.06
CA THR A 261 -24.17 11.75 -6.61
C THR A 261 -24.56 12.70 -5.48
N TYR A 262 -23.62 13.02 -4.59
CA TYR A 262 -23.86 13.79 -3.38
C TYR A 262 -23.19 15.17 -3.38
N ASP A 263 -22.71 15.64 -4.55
CA ASP A 263 -22.01 16.92 -4.74
C ASP A 263 -20.84 17.13 -3.75
N LEU A 264 -20.09 16.05 -3.51
CA LEU A 264 -18.93 16.08 -2.63
C LEU A 264 -17.67 16.51 -3.41
N PRO A 265 -16.79 17.31 -2.80
CA PRO A 265 -15.58 17.78 -3.45
C PRO A 265 -14.58 16.63 -3.67
N SER A 266 -13.73 16.76 -4.69
CA SER A 266 -12.54 15.92 -4.80
C SER A 266 -11.57 16.25 -3.67
N LYS A 267 -11.03 15.20 -3.03
CA LYS A 267 -10.02 15.26 -1.97
C LYS A 267 -8.93 14.20 -2.25
N PRO A 268 -7.75 14.33 -1.63
CA PRO A 268 -6.76 13.26 -1.63
C PRO A 268 -7.36 11.91 -1.23
N ILE A 269 -6.95 10.87 -1.94
CA ILE A 269 -7.28 9.48 -1.62
C ILE A 269 -6.14 8.92 -0.78
N ASN A 270 -6.48 8.23 0.30
CA ASN A 270 -5.53 7.54 1.16
C ASN A 270 -6.00 6.10 1.40
N ILE A 271 -5.36 5.15 0.74
CA ILE A 271 -5.57 3.71 0.95
C ILE A 271 -4.79 3.33 2.19
N ASN A 272 -5.38 3.61 3.33
CA ASN A 272 -4.73 3.61 4.62
C ASN A 272 -4.46 2.20 5.20
N GLU A 273 -4.92 1.16 4.50
CA GLU A 273 -4.47 -0.24 4.63
C GLU A 273 -4.59 -0.91 3.25
N TYR A 274 -3.52 -1.51 2.73
CA TYR A 274 -3.57 -2.30 1.48
C TYR A 274 -2.71 -3.57 1.53
N ALA A 275 -3.04 -4.49 0.64
CA ALA A 275 -2.40 -5.80 0.46
C ALA A 275 -2.66 -6.78 1.61
N ILE A 276 -3.20 -7.94 1.24
CA ILE A 276 -3.25 -9.10 2.14
C ILE A 276 -1.86 -9.66 2.40
N PHE A 277 -1.72 -10.47 3.45
CA PHE A 277 -0.42 -11.04 3.82
C PHE A 277 0.32 -11.75 2.67
N SER A 278 -0.39 -12.55 1.85
CA SER A 278 0.23 -13.21 0.69
C SER A 278 0.68 -12.26 -0.41
N GLU A 279 0.20 -11.01 -0.40
CA GLU A 279 0.62 -9.94 -1.32
C GLU A 279 1.77 -9.09 -0.77
N GLN A 280 2.16 -9.28 0.50
CA GLN A 280 3.32 -8.65 1.13
C GLN A 280 4.61 -9.37 0.69
N VAL A 281 4.83 -9.37 -0.62
CA VAL A 281 5.98 -9.94 -1.35
C VAL A 281 6.37 -9.01 -2.50
N PRO A 282 7.61 -9.04 -3.03
CA PRO A 282 8.07 -8.10 -4.05
C PRO A 282 7.13 -7.91 -5.24
N ALA A 283 6.57 -9.00 -5.79
CA ALA A 283 5.62 -8.98 -6.90
C ALA A 283 4.32 -8.22 -6.54
N GLY A 284 3.77 -8.47 -5.36
CA GLY A 284 2.59 -7.76 -4.85
C GLY A 284 2.90 -6.28 -4.57
N SER A 285 4.08 -5.99 -3.99
CA SER A 285 4.56 -4.63 -3.76
C SER A 285 4.64 -3.80 -5.05
N ALA A 286 5.26 -4.34 -6.09
CA ALA A 286 5.35 -3.68 -7.38
C ALA A 286 3.97 -3.44 -8.01
N TRP A 287 3.05 -4.41 -7.87
CA TRP A 287 1.66 -4.29 -8.34
C TRP A 287 0.90 -3.18 -7.60
N TRP A 288 0.98 -3.13 -6.27
CA TRP A 288 0.32 -2.09 -5.47
C TRP A 288 0.91 -0.69 -5.70
N ILE A 289 2.24 -0.58 -5.85
CA ILE A 289 2.89 0.68 -6.24
C ILE A 289 2.27 1.21 -7.55
N ALA A 290 2.13 0.36 -8.56
CA ALA A 290 1.54 0.75 -9.84
C ALA A 290 0.09 1.25 -9.70
N GLN A 291 -0.72 0.53 -8.91
CA GLN A 291 -2.12 0.90 -8.65
C GLN A 291 -2.26 2.26 -7.96
N LEU A 292 -1.50 2.48 -6.89
CA LEU A 292 -1.55 3.70 -6.10
C LEU A 292 -1.06 4.92 -6.89
N GLU A 293 0.08 4.77 -7.56
CA GLU A 293 0.69 5.83 -8.38
C GLU A 293 -0.20 6.23 -9.56
N ARG A 294 -0.90 5.27 -10.19
CA ARG A 294 -1.83 5.54 -11.29
C ARG A 294 -2.95 6.49 -10.93
N ILE A 295 -3.51 6.33 -9.73
CA ILE A 295 -4.67 7.12 -9.29
C ILE A 295 -4.31 8.29 -8.38
N ASN A 296 -3.02 8.53 -8.14
CA ASN A 296 -2.49 9.52 -7.20
C ASN A 296 -3.03 9.33 -5.76
N ALA A 297 -3.10 8.08 -5.31
CA ALA A 297 -3.52 7.74 -3.95
C ALA A 297 -2.30 7.46 -3.07
N HIS A 298 -2.27 8.06 -1.89
CA HIS A 298 -1.36 7.60 -0.83
C HIS A 298 -1.78 6.19 -0.41
N GLY A 299 -0.83 5.38 0.02
CA GLY A 299 -1.07 4.03 0.50
C GLY A 299 -0.19 3.68 1.69
N LEU A 300 -0.75 2.89 2.61
CA LEU A 300 -0.01 2.31 3.72
C LEU A 300 -0.10 0.78 3.67
N ARG A 301 1.06 0.13 3.66
CA ARG A 301 1.16 -1.33 3.63
C ARG A 301 0.45 -1.91 4.84
N GLY A 302 -0.44 -2.86 4.60
CA GLY A 302 -1.08 -3.68 5.61
C GLY A 302 -0.07 -4.41 6.48
N ASN A 303 -0.45 -4.65 7.73
CA ASN A 303 0.39 -5.30 8.71
C ASN A 303 -0.42 -6.38 9.45
N TRP A 304 -0.06 -7.63 9.17
CA TRP A 304 -0.81 -8.81 9.55
C TRP A 304 -0.26 -9.48 10.83
N LEU A 305 0.49 -8.71 11.61
CA LEU A 305 1.05 -9.12 12.91
C LEU A 305 0.12 -8.73 14.06
N SER A 306 0.50 -9.14 15.27
CA SER A 306 -0.29 -8.90 16.49
C SER A 306 0.60 -8.65 17.70
N GLY A 307 0.01 -8.10 18.78
CA GLY A 307 0.72 -7.74 20.00
C GLY A 307 1.95 -6.87 19.70
N TYR A 308 3.06 -7.09 20.41
CA TYR A 308 4.27 -6.31 20.17
C TYR A 308 4.89 -6.48 18.78
N ALA A 309 4.61 -7.56 18.04
CA ALA A 309 5.13 -7.73 16.69
C ALA A 309 4.42 -6.83 15.67
N LEU A 310 3.17 -6.43 15.94
CA LEU A 310 2.45 -5.42 15.15
C LEU A 310 3.25 -4.11 15.08
N HIS A 311 3.92 -3.75 16.17
CA HIS A 311 4.71 -2.53 16.33
C HIS A 311 6.16 -2.70 15.85
N ASP A 312 6.46 -3.69 14.99
CA ASP A 312 7.84 -3.94 14.57
C ASP A 312 7.89 -4.34 13.09
N PHE A 313 9.11 -4.48 12.55
CA PHE A 313 9.36 -5.03 11.21
C PHE A 313 8.95 -4.13 10.02
N MET A 314 8.49 -2.89 10.27
CA MET A 314 8.05 -1.95 9.25
C MET A 314 7.08 -2.60 8.26
N ALA A 315 6.02 -3.25 8.77
CA ALA A 315 5.04 -3.99 7.96
C ALA A 315 5.70 -5.00 7.00
N SER A 316 6.58 -5.84 7.56
CA SER A 316 7.38 -6.81 6.82
C SER A 316 8.20 -6.17 5.69
N LEU A 317 8.93 -5.08 5.97
CA LEU A 317 10.02 -4.60 5.12
C LEU A 317 11.39 -4.93 5.75
N VAL A 318 11.46 -5.00 7.07
CA VAL A 318 12.67 -5.41 7.78
C VAL A 318 12.37 -6.58 8.68
N SER A 319 13.41 -7.33 9.01
CA SER A 319 13.36 -8.41 9.98
C SER A 319 14.55 -8.28 10.91
N LYS A 320 14.66 -9.16 11.90
CA LYS A 320 15.77 -9.21 12.84
C LYS A 320 16.02 -10.65 13.29
N PRO A 321 17.16 -10.94 13.93
CA PRO A 321 17.42 -12.27 14.47
C PRO A 321 16.27 -12.75 15.35
N ASP A 322 15.94 -14.04 15.22
CA ASP A 322 14.91 -14.72 16.00
C ASP A 322 13.49 -14.16 15.87
N ALA A 323 13.19 -13.41 14.80
CA ALA A 323 11.88 -12.81 14.55
C ALA A 323 10.70 -13.80 14.62
N THR A 324 10.91 -15.08 14.26
CA THR A 324 9.87 -16.11 14.27
C THR A 324 10.09 -17.23 15.29
N SER A 325 11.30 -17.38 15.84
CA SER A 325 11.69 -18.47 16.75
C SER A 325 11.61 -18.09 18.24
N ASP A 326 12.14 -16.92 18.61
CA ASP A 326 12.22 -16.42 19.99
C ASP A 326 12.11 -14.88 19.99
N TYR A 327 10.96 -14.39 19.52
CA TYR A 327 10.73 -12.97 19.32
C TYR A 327 10.90 -12.14 20.61
N SER A 328 11.66 -11.06 20.51
CA SER A 328 11.76 -10.04 21.55
C SER A 328 11.43 -8.66 20.97
N ALA A 329 10.51 -7.95 21.63
CA ALA A 329 10.09 -6.61 21.24
C ALA A 329 11.21 -5.56 21.27
N THR A 330 12.29 -5.81 22.01
CA THR A 330 13.41 -4.87 22.20
C THR A 330 14.72 -5.34 21.56
N ALA A 331 14.74 -6.55 20.99
CA ALA A 331 15.91 -7.02 20.24
C ALA A 331 16.13 -6.15 19.00
N THR A 332 17.41 -5.95 18.66
CA THR A 332 17.87 -5.17 17.51
C THR A 332 18.63 -6.06 16.52
N GLY A 333 19.40 -5.48 15.60
CA GLY A 333 20.10 -6.23 14.55
C GLY A 333 19.30 -6.35 13.27
N TYR A 334 18.47 -5.34 12.97
CA TYR A 334 17.60 -5.33 11.80
C TYR A 334 18.36 -5.50 10.49
N PHE A 335 17.75 -6.25 9.58
CA PHE A 335 18.17 -6.47 8.20
C PHE A 335 16.98 -6.38 7.25
N THR A 336 17.26 -6.16 5.97
CA THR A 336 16.24 -5.97 4.92
C THR A 336 15.68 -7.30 4.45
N ASN A 337 14.41 -7.33 4.05
CA ASN A 337 13.83 -8.45 3.31
C ASN A 337 13.65 -8.13 1.81
N GLY A 338 12.96 -9.01 1.07
CA GLY A 338 12.74 -8.85 -0.37
C GLY A 338 11.95 -7.60 -0.73
N ASP A 339 10.84 -7.33 -0.01
CA ASP A 339 9.99 -6.16 -0.26
C ASP A 339 10.75 -4.85 -0.09
N TYR A 340 11.59 -4.75 0.94
CA TYR A 340 12.41 -3.55 1.14
C TYR A 340 13.27 -3.20 -0.08
N GLN A 341 13.79 -4.19 -0.80
CA GLN A 341 14.57 -3.94 -2.01
C GLN A 341 13.72 -3.30 -3.12
N VAL A 342 12.44 -3.66 -3.22
CA VAL A 342 11.49 -3.01 -4.15
C VAL A 342 11.26 -1.56 -3.76
N TYR A 343 10.98 -1.29 -2.48
CA TYR A 343 10.75 0.09 -2.00
C TYR A 343 11.98 0.98 -2.12
N LYS A 344 13.16 0.41 -1.84
CA LYS A 344 14.43 1.11 -2.01
C LYS A 344 14.66 1.48 -3.48
N TYR A 345 14.48 0.53 -4.40
CA TYR A 345 14.61 0.80 -5.84
C TYR A 345 13.55 1.82 -6.32
N TYR A 346 12.31 1.66 -5.86
CA TYR A 346 11.21 2.56 -6.15
C TYR A 346 11.51 4.02 -5.73
N TYR A 347 12.14 4.22 -4.57
CA TYR A 347 12.53 5.54 -4.10
C TYR A 347 13.78 6.08 -4.80
N GLN A 348 14.85 5.28 -4.87
CA GLN A 348 16.18 5.75 -5.24
C GLN A 348 16.44 5.75 -6.74
N ASN A 349 15.82 4.83 -7.50
CA ASN A 349 16.11 4.63 -8.92
C ASN A 349 15.01 5.22 -9.82
N MET A 350 13.75 5.13 -9.41
CA MET A 350 12.60 5.56 -10.22
C MET A 350 12.34 7.07 -10.08
N THR A 351 13.23 7.86 -10.68
CA THR A 351 13.29 9.33 -10.56
C THR A 351 12.79 10.04 -11.83
N GLY A 352 12.80 11.38 -11.83
CA GLY A 352 12.42 12.19 -12.99
C GLY A 352 10.91 12.41 -13.07
N TYR A 353 10.25 11.87 -14.09
CA TYR A 353 8.79 11.93 -14.22
C TYR A 353 8.15 10.56 -14.36
N ARG A 354 6.94 10.41 -13.82
CA ARG A 354 6.07 9.26 -13.91
C ARG A 354 5.39 9.19 -15.27
N VAL A 355 5.11 7.97 -15.69
CA VAL A 355 4.54 7.66 -17.00
C VAL A 355 3.20 6.97 -16.81
N GLY A 356 2.22 7.29 -17.65
CA GLY A 356 0.91 6.65 -17.61
C GLY A 356 0.98 5.17 -17.97
N THR A 357 0.29 4.33 -17.19
CA THR A 357 0.23 2.88 -17.39
C THR A 357 -1.18 2.33 -17.28
N THR A 358 -1.42 1.19 -17.94
CA THR A 358 -2.65 0.40 -17.85
C THR A 358 -2.29 -1.03 -17.45
N PRO A 359 -2.98 -1.64 -16.46
CA PRO A 359 -2.75 -3.03 -16.09
C PRO A 359 -3.19 -3.97 -17.21
N SER A 360 -2.80 -5.24 -17.12
CA SER A 360 -3.37 -6.28 -17.97
C SER A 360 -4.88 -6.43 -17.75
N THR A 361 -5.60 -6.96 -18.75
CA THR A 361 -7.08 -7.03 -18.69
C THR A 361 -7.62 -7.98 -17.63
N ASP A 362 -6.81 -8.94 -17.18
CA ASP A 362 -7.09 -9.83 -16.04
C ASP A 362 -6.68 -9.21 -14.69
N LEU A 363 -6.13 -7.99 -14.70
CA LEU A 363 -5.66 -7.21 -13.57
C LEU A 363 -4.52 -7.87 -12.78
N LYS A 364 -3.80 -8.84 -13.38
CA LYS A 364 -2.71 -9.55 -12.72
C LYS A 364 -1.35 -8.88 -12.91
N LEU A 365 -0.96 -8.57 -14.15
CA LEU A 365 0.27 -7.84 -14.44
C LEU A 365 0.00 -6.34 -14.34
N ASP A 366 0.83 -5.64 -13.56
CA ASP A 366 0.79 -4.18 -13.51
C ASP A 366 2.21 -3.58 -13.52
N ALA A 367 2.30 -2.32 -13.93
CA ALA A 367 3.55 -1.60 -14.14
C ALA A 367 3.49 -0.17 -13.61
N TYR A 368 4.55 0.22 -12.91
CA TYR A 368 4.90 1.60 -12.61
C TYR A 368 6.12 1.99 -13.45
N ALA A 369 6.11 3.18 -14.06
CA ALA A 369 7.17 3.59 -14.97
C ALA A 369 7.59 5.03 -14.75
N THR A 370 8.89 5.27 -14.90
CA THR A 370 9.50 6.61 -14.80
C THR A 370 10.52 6.84 -15.90
N VAL A 371 10.76 8.11 -16.20
CA VAL A 371 11.84 8.56 -17.07
C VAL A 371 12.73 9.50 -16.28
N GLY A 372 13.93 9.00 -15.96
CA GLY A 372 14.92 9.68 -15.16
C GLY A 372 15.65 10.77 -15.92
N THR A 373 16.15 11.76 -15.17
CA THR A 373 17.01 12.82 -15.71
C THR A 373 18.39 12.32 -16.14
N ASP A 374 18.75 11.10 -15.73
CA ASP A 374 19.95 10.37 -16.09
C ASP A 374 19.87 9.70 -17.47
N ARG A 375 18.83 10.00 -18.26
CA ARG A 375 18.58 9.44 -19.60
C ARG A 375 18.30 7.94 -19.58
N TYR A 376 17.66 7.46 -18.51
CA TYR A 376 17.11 6.10 -18.43
C TYR A 376 15.60 6.13 -18.22
N ALA A 377 14.89 5.27 -18.93
CA ALA A 377 13.53 4.90 -18.59
C ALA A 377 13.55 3.60 -17.77
N ARG A 378 12.69 3.53 -16.75
CA ARG A 378 12.60 2.41 -15.81
C ARG A 378 11.16 1.97 -15.66
N VAL A 379 10.91 0.67 -15.76
CA VAL A 379 9.58 0.07 -15.59
C VAL A 379 9.68 -1.01 -14.52
N LEU A 380 9.06 -0.76 -13.36
CA LEU A 380 8.90 -1.73 -12.28
C LEU A 380 7.58 -2.48 -12.49
N VAL A 381 7.64 -3.81 -12.41
CA VAL A 381 6.54 -4.70 -12.78
C VAL A 381 6.31 -5.74 -11.69
N GLY A 382 5.04 -5.97 -11.38
CA GLY A 382 4.57 -7.01 -10.49
C GLY A 382 3.43 -7.80 -11.11
N VAL A 383 3.44 -9.12 -10.90
CA VAL A 383 2.28 -9.99 -11.15
C VAL A 383 1.64 -10.32 -9.81
N ARG A 384 0.34 -10.05 -9.67
CA ARG A 384 -0.39 -10.27 -8.42
C ARG A 384 -0.60 -11.76 -8.12
N ILE A 385 0.38 -12.34 -7.41
CA ILE A 385 0.36 -13.65 -6.75
C ILE A 385 -0.11 -14.77 -7.67
N GLU A 386 0.50 -14.83 -8.86
CA GLU A 386 0.16 -15.79 -9.91
C GLU A 386 1.42 -16.13 -10.71
N GLU A 387 1.53 -17.38 -11.17
CA GLU A 387 2.58 -17.81 -12.12
C GLU A 387 2.05 -17.77 -13.56
N GLY A 388 2.94 -17.54 -14.52
CA GLY A 388 2.56 -17.54 -15.93
C GLY A 388 3.40 -16.63 -16.81
N THR A 389 2.82 -16.26 -17.95
CA THR A 389 3.45 -15.35 -18.91
C THR A 389 2.46 -14.30 -19.35
N TRP A 390 2.84 -13.05 -19.12
CA TRP A 390 2.11 -11.87 -19.56
C TRP A 390 2.94 -11.11 -20.60
N GLU A 391 2.31 -10.20 -21.33
CA GLU A 391 3.02 -9.29 -22.23
C GLU A 391 3.14 -7.91 -21.58
N LEU A 392 4.34 -7.32 -21.65
CA LEU A 392 4.54 -5.90 -21.37
C LEU A 392 4.71 -5.17 -22.71
N GLN A 393 3.87 -4.17 -22.95
CA GLN A 393 3.97 -3.30 -24.11
C GLN A 393 4.45 -1.91 -23.70
N LEU A 394 5.53 -1.47 -24.35
CA LEU A 394 6.08 -0.13 -24.21
C LEU A 394 5.76 0.66 -25.48
N ASN A 395 4.96 1.71 -25.35
CA ASN A 395 4.49 2.55 -26.45
C ASN A 395 5.16 3.92 -26.45
N ASP A 396 5.19 4.54 -27.62
CA ASP A 396 5.71 5.88 -27.86
C ASP A 396 7.18 6.08 -27.46
N LEU A 397 8.03 5.09 -27.77
CA LEU A 397 9.49 5.20 -27.57
C LEU A 397 10.10 6.42 -28.29
N THR A 398 9.48 6.89 -29.37
CA THR A 398 9.88 8.11 -30.08
C THR A 398 9.71 9.38 -29.23
N ALA A 399 8.78 9.39 -28.26
CA ALA A 399 8.63 10.49 -27.31
C ALA A 399 9.84 10.62 -26.38
N LEU A 400 10.62 9.55 -26.20
CA LEU A 400 11.86 9.54 -25.44
C LEU A 400 13.09 9.97 -26.28
N GLY A 401 12.91 10.16 -27.60
CA GLY A 401 13.98 10.46 -28.55
C GLY A 401 14.58 9.24 -29.25
N LEU A 402 14.04 8.04 -29.03
CA LEU A 402 14.47 6.84 -29.73
C LEU A 402 13.96 6.83 -31.18
N PRO A 403 14.66 6.15 -32.12
CA PRO A 403 14.16 5.93 -33.48
C PRO A 403 12.77 5.26 -33.50
N SER A 404 12.10 5.27 -34.65
CA SER A 404 10.81 4.57 -34.79
C SER A 404 10.94 3.04 -34.88
N SER A 405 12.13 2.50 -35.07
CA SER A 405 12.40 1.06 -35.13
C SER A 405 13.85 0.76 -34.81
N GLY A 406 14.12 -0.39 -34.20
CA GLY A 406 15.48 -0.82 -33.88
C GLY A 406 15.49 -1.98 -32.91
N THR A 407 16.55 -2.06 -32.10
CA THR A 407 16.66 -2.98 -30.96
C THR A 407 16.77 -2.16 -29.70
N LEU A 408 15.84 -2.39 -28.75
CA LEU A 408 15.87 -1.83 -27.42
C LEU A 408 16.65 -2.77 -26.52
N ASN A 409 17.81 -2.33 -26.02
CA ASN A 409 18.57 -3.11 -25.05
C ASN A 409 18.03 -2.79 -23.66
N VAL A 410 17.48 -3.80 -23.00
CA VAL A 410 16.84 -3.70 -21.69
C VAL A 410 17.72 -4.40 -20.67
N HIS A 411 18.08 -3.69 -19.60
CA HIS A 411 18.69 -4.27 -18.39
C HIS A 411 17.57 -4.75 -17.48
N THR A 412 17.63 -6.03 -17.09
CA THR A 412 16.62 -6.64 -16.25
C THR A 412 17.14 -6.88 -14.84
N TRP A 413 16.37 -6.46 -13.85
CA TRP A 413 16.58 -6.74 -12.43
C TRP A 413 15.46 -7.62 -11.89
N GLY A 414 15.80 -8.56 -11.00
CA GLY A 414 14.84 -9.37 -10.25
C GLY A 414 14.88 -9.05 -8.76
N PHE A 415 13.72 -9.02 -8.12
CA PHE A 415 13.55 -8.75 -6.69
C PHE A 415 12.98 -10.00 -6.01
N PRO A 416 13.84 -10.96 -5.62
CA PRO A 416 13.39 -12.20 -5.01
C PRO A 416 13.17 -12.06 -3.50
N VAL A 417 12.56 -13.08 -2.91
CA VAL A 417 12.57 -13.31 -1.46
C VAL A 417 13.66 -14.29 -1.04
N ASN A 418 13.92 -14.40 0.25
CA ASN A 418 14.78 -15.45 0.79
C ASN A 418 14.01 -16.79 0.80
N SER A 419 14.63 -17.87 0.34
CA SER A 419 13.98 -19.18 0.25
C SER A 419 13.71 -19.85 1.60
N ALA A 420 14.39 -19.41 2.67
CA ALA A 420 14.17 -19.93 4.01
C ALA A 420 12.91 -19.35 4.67
N ASP A 421 12.61 -18.07 4.39
CA ASP A 421 11.41 -17.38 4.86
C ASP A 421 11.11 -16.19 3.93
N THR A 422 9.91 -16.22 3.33
CA THR A 422 9.44 -15.23 2.37
C THR A 422 9.35 -13.82 2.96
N HIS A 423 8.91 -13.68 4.21
CA HIS A 423 8.58 -12.40 4.82
C HIS A 423 9.66 -11.91 5.79
N TYR A 424 10.43 -12.82 6.38
CA TYR A 424 11.40 -12.51 7.45
C TYR A 424 12.84 -12.86 7.12
N GLY A 425 13.11 -13.47 5.97
CA GLY A 425 14.46 -13.83 5.57
C GLY A 425 15.24 -12.65 4.97
N GLU A 426 16.54 -12.62 5.27
CA GLU A 426 17.44 -11.55 4.84
C GLU A 426 17.62 -11.54 3.31
N VAL A 427 17.50 -10.36 2.71
CA VAL A 427 17.77 -10.09 1.29
C VAL A 427 18.47 -8.75 1.19
N ASP A 428 19.75 -8.75 0.78
CA ASP A 428 20.59 -7.54 0.80
C ASP A 428 20.51 -6.69 -0.47
N ALA A 429 20.13 -7.28 -1.60
CA ALA A 429 20.12 -6.60 -2.89
C ALA A 429 19.22 -7.30 -3.92
N PRO A 430 18.73 -6.57 -4.94
CA PRO A 430 18.15 -7.19 -6.13
C PRO A 430 19.19 -8.00 -6.92
N LYS A 431 18.72 -8.91 -7.76
CA LYS A 431 19.55 -9.72 -8.66
C LYS A 431 19.63 -9.07 -10.03
N ASP A 432 20.85 -8.85 -10.51
CA ASP A 432 21.11 -8.49 -11.91
C ASP A 432 20.86 -9.70 -12.81
N LEU A 433 19.88 -9.60 -13.72
CA LEU A 433 19.55 -10.64 -14.69
C LEU A 433 20.14 -10.37 -16.08
N GLY A 434 20.87 -9.27 -16.26
CA GLY A 434 21.61 -8.94 -17.47
C GLY A 434 20.82 -8.16 -18.53
N TRP A 435 21.42 -8.06 -19.72
CA TRP A 435 20.91 -7.23 -20.83
C TRP A 435 20.32 -8.08 -21.95
N TYR A 436 19.15 -7.69 -22.43
CA TYR A 436 18.43 -8.38 -23.49
C TYR A 436 17.96 -7.41 -24.57
N GLY A 437 18.20 -7.75 -25.84
CA GLY A 437 17.79 -6.96 -26.99
C GLY A 437 16.39 -7.33 -27.48
N HIS A 438 15.49 -6.36 -27.56
CA HIS A 438 14.13 -6.52 -28.06
C HIS A 438 13.92 -5.71 -29.34
N ALA A 439 13.59 -6.37 -30.45
CA ALA A 439 13.26 -5.67 -31.68
C ALA A 439 11.96 -4.87 -31.53
N TYR A 440 11.95 -3.64 -32.01
CA TYR A 440 10.81 -2.75 -31.91
C TYR A 440 10.58 -2.01 -33.22
N SER A 441 9.33 -1.61 -33.47
CA SER A 441 8.93 -0.94 -34.71
C SER A 441 7.70 -0.07 -34.47
N GLY A 442 7.55 1.00 -35.24
CA GLY A 442 6.49 2.00 -35.02
C GLY A 442 6.58 2.72 -33.67
N GLY A 443 7.75 2.74 -33.02
CA GLY A 443 7.91 3.27 -31.67
C GLY A 443 7.36 2.37 -30.55
N THR A 444 7.03 1.12 -30.84
CA THR A 444 6.48 0.16 -29.87
C THR A 444 7.33 -1.10 -29.79
N VAL A 445 7.57 -1.55 -28.56
CA VAL A 445 8.10 -2.89 -28.27
C VAL A 445 7.13 -3.66 -27.38
N THR A 446 7.02 -4.96 -27.62
CA THR A 446 6.29 -5.88 -26.74
C THR A 446 7.18 -7.06 -26.45
N PHE A 447 7.30 -7.44 -25.18
CA PHE A 447 8.06 -8.61 -24.76
C PHE A 447 7.39 -9.33 -23.59
N PRO A 448 7.65 -10.63 -23.44
CA PRO A 448 7.04 -11.42 -22.37
C PRO A 448 7.66 -11.12 -21.01
N VAL A 449 6.82 -11.09 -19.98
CA VAL A 449 7.20 -11.16 -18.57
C VAL A 449 6.95 -12.59 -18.10
N TYR A 450 8.03 -13.30 -17.77
CA TYR A 450 7.97 -14.69 -17.30
C TYR A 450 7.94 -14.73 -15.78
N GLN A 451 6.75 -14.92 -15.21
CA GLN A 451 6.55 -15.03 -13.78
C GLN A 451 6.61 -16.51 -13.39
N VAL A 452 7.76 -16.94 -12.86
CA VAL A 452 8.05 -18.37 -12.55
C VAL A 452 7.81 -18.75 -11.09
N ASP A 453 7.45 -17.77 -10.26
CA ASP A 453 7.05 -17.91 -8.87
C ASP A 453 6.06 -16.79 -8.52
N THR A 454 5.38 -16.85 -7.38
CA THR A 454 4.37 -15.85 -7.00
C THR A 454 4.91 -14.61 -6.27
N THR A 455 6.24 -14.49 -6.13
CA THR A 455 6.88 -13.56 -5.20
C THR A 455 7.80 -12.54 -5.86
N THR A 456 8.45 -12.89 -6.96
CA THR A 456 9.51 -12.07 -7.57
C THR A 456 8.93 -10.93 -8.39
N ALA A 457 9.36 -9.70 -8.12
CA ALA A 457 9.13 -8.56 -9.03
C ALA A 457 10.29 -8.39 -10.02
N TYR A 458 10.04 -7.63 -11.09
CA TYR A 458 11.05 -7.30 -12.09
C TYR A 458 11.13 -5.81 -12.34
N ALA A 459 12.32 -5.29 -12.61
CA ALA A 459 12.49 -3.98 -13.21
C ALA A 459 13.22 -4.06 -14.55
N PHE A 460 12.77 -3.26 -15.50
CA PHE A 460 13.31 -3.16 -16.85
C PHE A 460 13.82 -1.74 -17.08
N GLU A 461 15.11 -1.59 -17.33
CA GLU A 461 15.76 -0.30 -17.54
C GLU A 461 16.34 -0.20 -18.96
N PHE A 462 16.24 0.97 -19.60
CA PHE A 462 16.88 1.21 -20.89
C PHE A 462 17.24 2.69 -21.08
N ALA A 463 18.34 2.92 -21.82
CA ALA A 463 18.82 4.26 -22.13
C ALA A 463 17.97 4.92 -23.23
N ILE A 464 17.85 6.26 -23.17
CA ILE A 464 17.03 7.08 -24.08
C ILE A 464 17.78 8.25 -24.73
#